data_AF-A0A382CZF7-F1
#
_entry.id   AF-A0A382CZF7-F1
#
_cell.length_a   1.000
_cell.length_b   1.000
_cell.length_c   1.000
_cell.angle_alpha   90.00
_cell.angle_beta   90.00
_cell.angle_gamma   90.00
#
_symmetry.space_group_name_H-M   'P 1'
#
loop_
_entity.id
_entity.type
_entity.pdbx_description
1 polymer ?
#
loop_
_entity_poly.entity_id
_entity_poly.type
_entity_poly.pdbx_seq_one_letter_code
_entity_poly.pdbx_strand_id
1 'polypeptide(L)'
;HDAWQTKNMSSWDLSLDGAQELNGFLQAEPDVFYFSFVTSTTQRQPGFQIHIPIEGTPILIRTRSKLLGSRVGYWSDGSQTDSLWYENDGVVNTISMYGPSTGSNGPDPIVEYDENELLIPGQWYWIKVCPMDHWNIIGHLGSKERMEAARMVLKAHGNRLKTLPPN
;
A
#
# COMPACT_ATOMS: atom_id res chain seq x y z
N HIS A 1 25.82 -6.06 11.29
CA HIS A 1 26.34 -4.78 10.77
C HIS A 1 25.68 -3.67 11.58
N ASP A 2 26.45 -2.70 12.06
CA ASP A 2 25.99 -1.76 13.10
C ASP A 2 24.83 -0.87 12.66
N ALA A 3 24.72 -0.63 11.35
CA ALA A 3 23.62 0.13 10.78
C ALA A 3 22.21 -0.44 11.12
N TRP A 4 22.07 -1.76 11.33
CA TRP A 4 20.80 -2.40 11.72
C TRP A 4 20.42 -2.15 13.19
N GLN A 5 21.31 -1.57 13.98
CA GLN A 5 21.07 -1.23 15.39
C GLN A 5 20.59 0.22 15.57
N THR A 6 20.37 0.94 14.46
CA THR A 6 19.97 2.35 14.48
C THR A 6 18.58 2.54 13.86
N LYS A 7 17.92 3.64 14.18
CA LYS A 7 16.69 4.08 13.49
C LYS A 7 16.95 4.68 12.11
N ASN A 8 18.20 5.02 11.78
CA ASN A 8 18.56 5.60 10.48
C ASN A 8 18.80 4.49 9.43
N MET A 9 17.76 3.70 9.17
CA MET A 9 17.79 2.54 8.28
C MET A 9 16.38 2.24 7.79
N SER A 10 16.24 1.84 6.52
CA SER A 10 14.94 1.53 5.93
C SER A 10 14.15 0.44 6.67
N SER A 11 14.83 -0.50 7.34
CA SER A 11 14.15 -1.51 8.16
C SER A 11 13.40 -0.93 9.36
N TRP A 12 13.87 0.21 9.90
CA TRP A 12 13.14 0.94 10.93
C TRP A 12 11.94 1.64 10.30
N ASP A 13 12.14 2.42 9.24
CA ASP A 13 11.07 3.19 8.59
C ASP A 13 9.97 2.30 7.97
N LEU A 14 10.31 1.07 7.55
CA LEU A 14 9.36 0.07 7.03
C LEU A 14 8.59 -0.67 8.14
N SER A 15 8.96 -0.51 9.41
CA SER A 15 8.23 -1.10 10.54
C SER A 15 6.97 -0.31 10.86
N LEU A 16 6.04 -0.91 11.61
CA LEU A 16 4.82 -0.24 12.07
C LEU A 16 5.14 1.02 12.89
N ASP A 17 6.06 0.90 13.86
CA ASP A 17 6.45 2.01 14.74
C ASP A 17 7.21 3.11 13.97
N GLY A 18 8.14 2.74 13.08
CA GLY A 18 8.89 3.71 12.29
C GLY A 18 7.99 4.47 11.32
N ALA A 19 7.09 3.78 10.63
CA ALA A 19 6.11 4.44 9.76
C ALA A 19 5.17 5.36 10.55
N GLN A 20 4.72 4.95 11.75
CA GLN A 20 3.92 5.81 12.63
C GLN A 20 4.68 7.04 13.10
N GLU A 21 5.97 6.90 13.43
CA GLU A 21 6.85 8.02 13.80
C GLU A 21 6.96 9.03 12.65
N LEU A 22 7.19 8.56 11.41
CA LEU A 22 7.22 9.41 10.22
C LEU A 22 5.91 10.15 9.98
N ASN A 23 4.77 9.45 10.06
CA ASN A 23 3.45 10.06 9.87
C ASN A 23 3.14 11.13 10.94
N GLY A 24 3.81 11.10 12.09
CA GLY A 24 3.68 12.12 13.14
C GLY A 24 4.23 13.50 12.75
N PHE A 25 5.01 13.61 11.69
CA PHE A 25 5.55 14.90 11.21
C PHE A 25 5.56 15.09 9.69
N LEU A 26 5.29 14.05 8.90
CA LEU A 26 5.10 14.12 7.45
C LEU A 26 3.61 14.10 7.10
N GLN A 27 2.96 15.25 7.16
CA GLN A 27 1.54 15.40 6.83
C GLN A 27 1.35 15.82 5.36
N ALA A 28 0.16 15.54 4.81
CA ALA A 28 -0.20 16.04 3.48
C ALA A 28 -0.17 17.58 3.43
N GLU A 29 0.52 18.13 2.43
CA GLU A 29 0.59 19.56 2.17
C GLU A 29 -0.70 20.06 1.52
N PRO A 30 -1.28 21.19 1.98
CA PRO A 30 -2.60 21.67 1.52
C PRO A 30 -2.73 21.90 0.02
N ASP A 31 -1.62 22.22 -0.66
CA ASP A 31 -1.60 22.60 -2.09
C ASP A 31 -1.01 21.50 -2.99
N VAL A 32 -0.93 20.26 -2.48
CA VAL A 32 -0.38 19.10 -3.21
C VAL A 32 -1.44 18.02 -3.39
N PHE A 33 -1.57 17.50 -4.62
CA PHE A 33 -2.40 16.33 -4.90
C PHE A 33 -1.61 15.04 -4.62
N TYR A 34 -2.13 14.17 -3.75
CA TYR A 34 -1.52 12.88 -3.44
C TYR A 34 -2.32 11.75 -4.07
N PHE A 35 -1.62 10.76 -4.65
CA PHE A 35 -2.23 9.56 -5.21
C PHE A 35 -1.50 8.31 -4.70
N SER A 36 -2.26 7.27 -4.39
CA SER A 36 -1.71 5.98 -3.97
C SER A 36 -2.25 4.84 -4.83
N PHE A 37 -1.37 3.92 -5.24
CA PHE A 37 -1.75 2.71 -5.94
C PHE A 37 -1.76 1.54 -4.96
N VAL A 38 -2.94 0.98 -4.75
CA VAL A 38 -3.18 -0.05 -3.74
C VAL A 38 -3.20 -1.41 -4.41
N THR A 39 -2.21 -2.24 -4.14
CA THR A 39 -2.03 -3.58 -4.74
C THR A 39 -2.48 -4.69 -3.81
N SER A 40 -2.85 -5.82 -4.40
CA SER A 40 -3.12 -7.07 -3.68
C SER A 40 -3.01 -8.27 -4.62
N THR A 41 -2.39 -9.33 -4.12
CA THR A 41 -2.30 -10.64 -4.77
C THR A 41 -2.90 -11.73 -3.89
N THR A 42 -3.79 -11.34 -2.98
CA THR A 42 -4.42 -12.23 -2.02
C THR A 42 -5.93 -12.07 -2.02
N GLN A 43 -6.62 -13.11 -1.56
CA GLN A 43 -8.05 -13.09 -1.32
C GLN A 43 -8.36 -13.69 0.03
N ARG A 44 -9.46 -13.23 0.65
CA ARG A 44 -9.96 -13.82 1.90
C ARG A 44 -10.33 -15.28 1.67
N GLN A 45 -9.87 -16.16 2.56
CA GLN A 45 -10.26 -17.57 2.50
C GLN A 45 -11.68 -17.75 3.07
N PRO A 46 -12.63 -18.34 2.32
CA PRO A 46 -13.99 -18.56 2.80
C PRO A 46 -14.02 -19.34 4.11
N GLY A 47 -14.76 -18.86 5.10
CA GLY A 47 -14.87 -19.50 6.42
C GLY A 47 -13.72 -19.21 7.39
N PHE A 48 -12.69 -18.46 6.98
CA PHE A 48 -11.56 -18.10 7.82
C PHE A 48 -11.34 -16.58 7.83
N GLN A 49 -10.68 -16.09 8.89
CA GLN A 49 -10.23 -14.71 8.99
C GLN A 49 -8.77 -14.61 8.55
N ILE A 50 -8.43 -15.17 7.38
CA ILE A 50 -7.08 -15.10 6.79
C ILE A 50 -7.16 -14.84 5.30
N HIS A 51 -6.06 -14.37 4.72
CA HIS A 51 -5.88 -14.16 3.30
C HIS A 51 -4.87 -15.15 2.72
N ILE A 52 -5.18 -15.68 1.54
CA ILE A 52 -4.33 -16.62 0.80
C ILE A 52 -3.98 -16.04 -0.57
N PRO A 53 -2.79 -16.34 -1.12
CA PRO A 53 -2.42 -15.86 -2.45
C PRO A 53 -3.35 -16.43 -3.52
N ILE A 54 -3.72 -15.58 -4.47
CA ILE A 54 -4.56 -15.97 -5.61
C ILE A 54 -3.79 -16.89 -6.57
N GLU A 55 -4.52 -17.44 -7.55
CA GLU A 55 -3.90 -18.17 -8.64
C GLU A 55 -3.00 -17.26 -9.49
N GLY A 56 -1.88 -17.80 -9.96
CA GLY A 56 -0.89 -17.05 -10.75
C GLY A 56 0.06 -16.16 -9.94
N THR A 57 -0.08 -16.07 -8.61
CA THR A 57 0.95 -15.40 -7.77
C THR A 57 2.27 -16.19 -7.82
N PRO A 58 3.43 -15.55 -8.11
CA PRO A 58 4.71 -16.25 -8.21
C PRO A 58 5.12 -16.93 -6.90
N ILE A 59 5.82 -18.07 -6.98
CA ILE A 59 6.14 -18.94 -5.82
C ILE A 59 6.84 -18.16 -4.69
N LEU A 60 7.82 -17.32 -5.02
CA LEU A 60 8.54 -16.51 -4.03
C LEU A 60 7.61 -15.56 -3.25
N ILE A 61 6.56 -15.08 -3.92
CA ILE A 61 5.59 -14.13 -3.36
C ILE A 61 4.56 -14.88 -2.52
N ARG A 62 4.11 -16.06 -2.97
CA ARG A 62 3.10 -16.88 -2.28
C ARG A 62 3.44 -17.16 -0.82
N THR A 63 4.70 -17.50 -0.50
CA THR A 63 5.11 -17.79 0.88
C THR A 63 4.99 -16.55 1.75
N ARG A 64 5.45 -15.40 1.27
CA ARG A 64 5.37 -14.12 2.00
C ARG A 64 3.92 -13.66 2.17
N SER A 65 3.11 -13.79 1.10
CA SER A 65 1.70 -13.44 1.15
C SER A 65 0.91 -14.24 2.18
N LYS A 66 1.20 -15.53 2.35
CA LYS A 66 0.57 -16.36 3.38
C LYS A 66 0.96 -15.92 4.80
N LEU A 67 2.21 -15.50 5.00
CA LEU A 67 2.68 -15.01 6.30
C LEU A 67 1.94 -13.72 6.69
N LEU A 68 1.95 -12.73 5.80
CA LEU A 68 1.22 -11.46 6.00
C LEU A 68 -0.29 -11.69 6.12
N GLY A 69 -0.83 -12.65 5.38
CA GLY A 69 -2.26 -12.95 5.36
C GLY A 69 -2.80 -13.70 6.57
N SER A 70 -1.97 -14.04 7.56
CA SER A 70 -2.40 -14.82 8.72
C SER A 70 -1.72 -14.47 10.04
N ARG A 71 -0.68 -13.62 10.03
CA ARG A 71 0.06 -13.24 11.23
C ARG A 71 -0.20 -11.79 11.59
N VAL A 72 -0.39 -11.55 12.88
CA VAL A 72 -0.43 -10.20 13.44
C VAL A 72 0.97 -9.58 13.50
N GLY A 73 1.04 -8.28 13.24
CA GLY A 73 2.14 -7.42 13.67
C GLY A 73 1.86 -6.86 15.06
N TYR A 74 2.91 -6.29 15.67
CA TYR A 74 2.85 -5.69 17.00
C TYR A 74 3.39 -4.27 16.94
N TRP A 75 2.69 -3.36 17.61
CA TRP A 75 3.18 -2.01 17.91
C TRP A 75 4.07 -2.04 19.16
N SER A 76 4.84 -0.98 19.37
CA SER A 76 5.73 -0.82 20.53
C SER A 76 4.99 -0.82 21.88
N ASP A 77 3.70 -0.50 21.91
CA ASP A 77 2.85 -0.57 23.11
C ASP A 77 2.29 -1.99 23.39
N GLY A 78 2.60 -2.96 22.53
CA GLY A 78 2.15 -4.34 22.63
C GLY A 78 0.77 -4.62 22.03
N SER A 79 0.07 -3.60 21.53
CA SER A 79 -1.16 -3.80 20.76
C SER A 79 -0.86 -4.50 19.41
N GLN A 80 -1.88 -5.15 18.85
CA GLN A 80 -1.74 -6.00 17.66
C GLN A 80 -2.50 -5.41 16.47
N THR A 81 -1.97 -5.62 15.28
CA THR A 81 -2.77 -5.47 14.05
C THR A 81 -3.92 -6.48 14.04
N ASP A 82 -5.04 -6.13 13.42
CA ASP A 82 -6.19 -7.01 13.29
C ASP A 82 -6.26 -7.69 11.91
N SER A 83 -7.38 -8.36 11.63
CA SER A 83 -7.59 -9.06 10.35
C SER A 83 -7.64 -8.14 9.13
N LEU A 84 -7.82 -6.82 9.29
CA LEU A 84 -7.82 -5.87 8.19
C LEU A 84 -6.43 -5.75 7.56
N TRP A 85 -5.38 -6.14 8.28
CA TRP A 85 -4.01 -6.17 7.78
C TRP A 85 -3.72 -7.38 6.89
N TYR A 86 -4.59 -8.38 6.80
CA TYR A 86 -4.23 -9.63 6.12
C TYR A 86 -4.22 -9.53 4.59
N GLU A 87 -5.01 -8.65 3.98
CA GLU A 87 -4.87 -8.39 2.55
C GLU A 87 -3.49 -7.83 2.24
N ASN A 88 -2.80 -8.39 1.23
CA ASN A 88 -1.45 -7.98 0.88
C ASN A 88 -1.06 -8.31 -0.58
N ASP A 89 0.02 -7.68 -1.03
CA ASP A 89 0.65 -7.88 -2.34
C ASP A 89 1.88 -8.81 -2.28
N GLY A 90 2.09 -9.47 -1.13
CA GLY A 90 3.22 -10.34 -0.83
C GLY A 90 4.46 -9.66 -0.25
N VAL A 91 4.43 -8.35 -0.04
CA VAL A 91 5.45 -7.61 0.72
C VAL A 91 4.82 -6.69 1.74
N VAL A 92 3.79 -5.96 1.34
CA VAL A 92 3.13 -4.93 2.15
C VAL A 92 1.66 -5.27 2.31
N ASN A 93 1.14 -5.04 3.52
CA ASN A 93 -0.29 -5.15 3.81
C ASN A 93 -1.04 -4.05 3.07
N THR A 94 -2.10 -4.42 2.33
CA THR A 94 -2.88 -3.52 1.48
C THR A 94 -3.46 -2.33 2.27
N ILE A 95 -3.88 -2.53 3.52
CA ILE A 95 -4.37 -1.44 4.38
C ILE A 95 -3.36 -0.31 4.56
N SER A 96 -2.06 -0.62 4.49
CA SER A 96 -0.98 0.34 4.63
C SER A 96 -0.69 1.15 3.36
N MET A 97 -1.37 0.85 2.24
CA MET A 97 -1.12 1.50 0.95
C MET A 97 -2.12 2.61 0.62
N TYR A 98 -3.25 2.70 1.33
CA TYR A 98 -4.28 3.72 1.06
C TYR A 98 -3.74 5.14 1.28
N GLY A 99 -2.95 5.32 2.33
CA GLY A 99 -2.31 6.57 2.73
C GLY A 99 -1.89 6.50 4.22
N PRO A 100 -1.22 7.53 4.74
CA PRO A 100 -0.84 7.62 6.16
C PRO A 100 -2.08 7.64 7.07
N SER A 101 -2.25 6.59 7.88
CA SER A 101 -3.44 6.43 8.74
C SER A 101 -3.13 6.39 10.24
N THR A 102 -1.86 6.57 10.60
CA THR A 102 -1.34 6.52 11.97
C THR A 102 -0.49 7.77 12.25
N GLY A 103 -0.02 7.92 13.49
CA GLY A 103 0.85 9.04 13.89
C GLY A 103 0.15 9.95 14.90
N SER A 104 0.92 10.86 15.51
CA SER A 104 0.42 11.76 16.56
C SER A 104 -0.63 12.75 16.07
N ASN A 105 -0.65 13.06 14.76
CA ASN A 105 -1.59 14.00 14.15
C ASN A 105 -2.85 13.31 13.59
N GLY A 106 -2.96 11.99 13.75
CA GLY A 106 -4.04 11.20 13.17
C GLY A 106 -3.83 10.91 11.68
N PRO A 107 -4.84 10.32 11.02
CA PRO A 107 -4.78 10.00 9.60
C PRO A 107 -4.83 11.26 8.73
N ASP A 108 -4.08 11.25 7.63
CA ASP A 108 -4.32 12.20 6.54
C ASP A 108 -5.73 11.98 5.94
N PRO A 109 -6.32 13.00 5.27
CA PRO A 109 -7.55 12.78 4.53
C PRO A 109 -7.29 11.82 3.36
N ILE A 110 -8.00 10.69 3.34
CA ILE A 110 -7.83 9.61 2.36
C ILE A 110 -9.19 9.26 1.76
N VAL A 111 -9.31 9.27 0.44
CA VAL A 111 -10.54 8.96 -0.29
C VAL A 111 -10.27 8.04 -1.49
N GLU A 112 -11.28 7.27 -1.88
CA GLU A 112 -11.23 6.55 -3.15
C GLU A 112 -11.19 7.55 -4.29
N TYR A 113 -10.34 7.30 -5.27
CA TYR A 113 -10.32 8.09 -6.47
C TYR A 113 -11.51 7.76 -7.38
N ASP A 114 -12.35 8.76 -7.64
CA ASP A 114 -13.35 8.72 -8.71
C ASP A 114 -12.94 9.70 -9.82
N GLU A 115 -12.97 9.24 -11.07
CA GLU A 115 -12.62 10.07 -12.21
C GLU A 115 -13.64 11.18 -12.51
N ASN A 116 -14.85 11.06 -11.98
CA ASN A 116 -15.96 12.00 -12.15
C ASN A 116 -16.03 13.06 -11.05
N GLU A 117 -15.24 12.91 -9.98
CA GLU A 117 -15.21 13.85 -8.87
C GLU A 117 -14.12 14.92 -9.04
N LEU A 118 -14.34 16.07 -8.41
CA LEU A 118 -13.34 17.14 -8.37
C LEU A 118 -12.17 16.74 -7.47
N LEU A 119 -10.95 16.97 -7.94
CA LEU A 119 -9.76 16.79 -7.11
C LEU A 119 -9.56 18.00 -6.20
N ILE A 120 -9.30 17.72 -4.92
CA ILE A 120 -9.01 18.65 -3.84
C ILE A 120 -7.56 18.37 -3.40
N PRO A 121 -6.66 19.35 -3.35
CA PRO A 121 -5.31 19.14 -2.84
C PRO A 121 -5.31 18.96 -1.31
N GLY A 122 -4.21 18.46 -0.74
CA GLY A 122 -4.11 18.16 0.70
C GLY A 122 -4.75 16.84 1.14
N GLN A 123 -5.06 15.95 0.19
CA GLN A 123 -5.60 14.63 0.47
C GLN A 123 -5.08 13.54 -0.47
N TRP A 124 -5.14 12.30 -0.01
CA TRP A 124 -4.74 11.09 -0.73
C TRP A 124 -5.92 10.50 -1.51
N TYR A 125 -5.72 10.30 -2.81
CA TYR A 125 -6.63 9.62 -3.72
C TYR A 125 -6.11 8.22 -4.02
N TRP A 126 -6.74 7.20 -3.46
CA TRP A 126 -6.30 5.82 -3.67
C TRP A 126 -6.97 5.17 -4.88
N ILE A 127 -6.19 4.37 -5.61
CA ILE A 127 -6.62 3.62 -6.79
C ILE A 127 -6.27 2.16 -6.56
N LYS A 128 -7.29 1.29 -6.48
CA LYS A 128 -7.09 -0.15 -6.33
C LYS A 128 -6.63 -0.77 -7.65
N VAL A 129 -5.48 -1.44 -7.62
CA VAL A 129 -4.90 -2.14 -8.77
C VAL A 129 -4.81 -3.62 -8.43
N CYS A 130 -5.82 -4.40 -8.80
CA CYS A 130 -5.92 -5.81 -8.45
C CYS A 130 -6.48 -6.63 -9.63
N PRO A 131 -6.04 -7.89 -9.82
CA PRO A 131 -4.97 -8.57 -9.07
C PRO A 131 -3.56 -8.09 -9.44
N MET A 132 -2.75 -7.70 -8.45
CA MET A 132 -1.39 -7.19 -8.66
C MET A 132 -0.49 -7.49 -7.46
N ASP A 133 0.66 -8.10 -7.69
CA ASP A 133 1.68 -8.23 -6.63
C ASP A 133 2.65 -7.04 -6.62
N HIS A 134 3.49 -7.00 -5.58
CA HIS A 134 4.43 -5.90 -5.32
C HIS A 134 5.38 -5.58 -6.48
N TRP A 135 5.75 -6.57 -7.30
CA TRP A 135 6.68 -6.38 -8.41
C TRP A 135 5.97 -6.20 -9.75
N ASN A 136 4.79 -6.80 -9.92
CA ASN A 136 4.08 -6.77 -11.19
C ASN A 136 3.68 -5.33 -11.58
N ILE A 137 3.36 -4.48 -10.60
CA ILE A 137 2.98 -3.08 -10.85
C ILE A 137 4.10 -2.25 -11.50
N ILE A 138 5.36 -2.63 -11.27
CA ILE A 138 6.53 -2.02 -11.92
C ILE A 138 7.05 -2.83 -13.12
N GLY A 139 6.30 -3.84 -13.57
CA GLY A 139 6.64 -4.66 -14.74
C GLY A 139 7.59 -5.82 -14.47
N HIS A 140 7.83 -6.17 -13.20
CA HIS A 140 8.72 -7.28 -12.83
C HIS A 140 7.92 -8.53 -12.45
N LEU A 141 8.45 -9.71 -12.82
CA LEU A 141 7.97 -11.03 -12.39
C LEU A 141 6.48 -11.31 -12.63
N GLY A 142 5.85 -10.56 -13.53
CA GLY A 142 4.42 -10.66 -13.85
C GLY A 142 4.16 -11.46 -15.13
N SER A 143 2.94 -11.97 -15.26
CA SER A 143 2.46 -12.47 -16.55
C SER A 143 2.33 -11.31 -17.55
N LYS A 144 2.23 -11.62 -18.85
CA LYS A 144 2.03 -10.59 -19.89
C LYS A 144 0.79 -9.75 -19.62
N GLU A 145 -0.28 -10.37 -19.13
CA GLU A 145 -1.54 -9.73 -18.79
C GLU A 145 -1.37 -8.76 -17.62
N ARG A 146 -0.66 -9.16 -16.55
CA ARG A 146 -0.40 -8.29 -15.40
C ARG A 146 0.53 -7.13 -15.77
N MET A 147 1.54 -7.38 -16.61
CA MET A 147 2.42 -6.33 -17.12
C MET A 147 1.67 -5.32 -17.98
N GLU A 148 0.76 -5.78 -18.83
CA GLU A 148 -0.09 -4.89 -19.64
C GLU A 148 -1.06 -4.09 -18.75
N ALA A 149 -1.67 -4.72 -17.74
CA ALA A 149 -2.51 -4.02 -16.77
C ALA A 149 -1.74 -2.92 -16.02
N ALA A 150 -0.54 -3.22 -15.52
CA ALA A 150 0.35 -2.22 -14.90
C ALA A 150 0.67 -1.08 -15.86
N ARG A 151 1.01 -1.39 -17.12
CA ARG A 151 1.28 -0.38 -18.15
C ARG A 151 0.06 0.53 -18.41
N MET A 152 -1.14 -0.03 -18.47
CA MET A 152 -2.37 0.75 -18.65
C MET A 152 -2.61 1.70 -17.47
N VAL A 153 -2.45 1.22 -16.24
CA VAL A 153 -2.58 2.04 -15.01
C VAL A 153 -1.60 3.20 -15.04
N LEU A 154 -0.31 2.95 -15.28
CA LEU A 154 0.72 3.98 -15.32
C LEU A 154 0.48 4.99 -16.46
N LYS A 155 0.03 4.53 -17.63
CA LYS A 155 -0.31 5.40 -18.76
C LYS A 155 -1.53 6.28 -18.46
N ALA A 156 -2.58 5.71 -17.87
CA ALA A 156 -3.79 6.44 -17.49
C ALA A 156 -3.45 7.51 -16.45
N HIS A 157 -2.67 7.15 -15.43
CA HIS A 157 -2.24 8.10 -14.41
C HIS A 157 -1.34 9.20 -14.98
N GLY A 158 -0.39 8.86 -15.85
CA GLY A 158 0.44 9.86 -16.54
C GLY A 158 -0.37 10.85 -17.39
N ASN A 159 -1.54 10.45 -17.90
CA ASN A 159 -2.46 11.39 -18.54
C ASN A 159 -3.23 12.23 -17.53
N ARG A 160 -3.66 11.66 -16.39
CA ARG A 160 -4.33 12.38 -15.31
C ARG A 160 -3.45 13.49 -14.71
N LEU A 161 -2.17 13.20 -14.50
CA LEU A 161 -1.22 14.18 -13.95
C LEU A 161 -1.07 15.43 -14.86
N LYS A 162 -1.32 15.31 -16.17
CA LYS A 162 -1.30 16.44 -17.11
C LYS A 162 -2.54 17.33 -17.03
N THR A 163 -3.61 16.84 -16.40
CA THR A 163 -4.91 17.52 -16.32
C THR A 163 -5.24 17.94 -14.89
N LEU A 164 -4.25 17.94 -13.98
CA LEU A 164 -4.47 18.45 -12.63
C LEU A 164 -4.89 19.92 -12.69
N PRO A 165 -5.81 20.35 -11.80
CA PRO A 165 -6.12 21.76 -11.65
C PRO A 165 -4.83 22.56 -11.38
N PRO A 166 -4.71 23.79 -11.90
CA PRO A 166 -3.63 24.67 -11.50
C PRO A 166 -3.80 25.04 -10.02
N ASN A 167 -2.67 25.21 -9.33
CA ASN A 167 -2.62 25.80 -7.99
C ASN A 167 -2.93 27.30 -8.05
#